data_AF-B0DGN1-F1
#
_entry.id   AF-B0DGN1-F1
#
_cell.length_a   1.000
_cell.length_b   1.000
_cell.length_c   1.000
_cell.angle_alpha   90.00
_cell.angle_beta   90.00
_cell.angle_gamma   90.00
#
_symmetry.space_group_name_H-M   'P 1'
#
loop_
_entity.id
_entity.type
_entity.pdbx_description
1 polymer ?
#
loop_
_entity_poly.entity_id
_entity_poly.type
_entity_poly.pdbx_seq_one_letter_code
_entity_poly.pdbx_strand_id
1 'polypeptide(L)'
;MFDDWANAVLYQLEALRLPCLFPYPCRSTTFVGKIQSHAGARTTNADSNELNKRLNTVIGSTISNWGVECTRFEVQTFKPANREVERQLELQMEAERNRRKQLLDTQAQINVAEGQKQRVILESEGHLEAKSNEADAHFKTVVREAEARQQQALMESSVIAQQVENIARSIAANKDDVRPEERQRALATLVDLKRLEQLRAISQSKSNSTYFFGDKSALGVSSDAFNVDYAQHVKASFENRRSRVEGAL
;
A
#
# COMPACT_ATOMS: atom_id res chain seq x y z
N MET A 1 -48.88 -31.54 42.73
CA MET A 1 -47.68 -30.98 42.07
C MET A 1 -46.57 -30.57 43.06
N PHE A 2 -46.82 -30.47 44.36
CA PHE A 2 -45.76 -30.45 45.39
C PHE A 2 -45.46 -31.87 45.93
N ASP A 3 -46.46 -32.76 45.88
CA ASP A 3 -46.33 -34.16 46.32
C ASP A 3 -45.50 -35.05 45.38
N ASP A 4 -45.46 -34.74 44.08
CA ASP A 4 -44.66 -35.50 43.09
C ASP A 4 -43.15 -35.27 43.28
N TRP A 5 -42.76 -34.09 43.76
CA TRP A 5 -41.36 -33.74 44.03
C TRP A 5 -40.86 -34.39 45.33
N ALA A 6 -41.73 -34.49 46.34
CA ALA A 6 -41.42 -35.22 47.58
C ALA A 6 -41.28 -36.73 47.32
N ASN A 7 -42.16 -37.32 46.49
CA ASN A 7 -42.11 -38.74 46.16
C ASN A 7 -40.91 -39.13 45.29
N ALA A 8 -40.48 -38.30 44.34
CA ALA A 8 -39.32 -38.60 43.49
C ALA A 8 -38.00 -38.63 44.26
N VAL A 9 -37.83 -37.77 45.27
CA VAL A 9 -36.63 -37.76 46.13
C VAL A 9 -36.68 -38.88 47.18
N LEU A 10 -37.87 -39.23 47.68
CA LEU A 10 -38.07 -40.36 48.59
C LEU A 10 -37.74 -41.71 47.94
N TYR A 11 -38.11 -41.91 46.66
CA TYR A 11 -37.88 -43.18 45.95
C TYR A 11 -36.40 -43.50 45.68
N GLN A 12 -35.51 -42.51 45.63
CA GLN A 12 -34.07 -42.72 45.42
C GLN A 12 -33.28 -42.93 46.71
N LEU A 13 -33.84 -42.54 47.86
CA LEU A 13 -33.27 -42.78 49.19
C LEU A 13 -33.66 -44.14 49.78
N GLU A 14 -34.71 -44.78 49.26
CA GLU A 14 -35.16 -46.12 49.69
C GLU A 14 -34.29 -47.27 49.14
N ALA A 15 -33.40 -46.99 48.17
CA ALA A 15 -32.46 -47.97 47.60
C ALA A 15 -31.20 -48.20 48.44
N LEU A 16 -30.96 -47.40 49.47
CA LEU A 16 -29.89 -47.61 50.45
C LEU A 16 -30.50 -48.09 51.76
N ARG A 17 -31.00 -49.33 51.75
CA ARG A 17 -31.40 -50.06 52.95
C ARG A 17 -30.17 -50.42 53.79
N LEU A 18 -29.58 -49.43 54.45
CA LEU A 18 -28.67 -49.66 55.57
C LEU A 18 -29.51 -49.82 56.85
N PRO A 19 -29.45 -50.97 57.53
CA PRO A 19 -30.15 -51.17 58.78
C PRO A 19 -29.36 -50.48 59.89
N CYS A 20 -29.77 -49.28 60.28
CA CYS A 20 -29.20 -48.58 61.43
C CYS A 20 -30.29 -48.30 62.45
N LEU A 21 -30.21 -48.98 63.59
CA LEU A 21 -30.95 -48.71 64.81
C LEU A 21 -30.71 -47.27 65.27
N PHE A 22 -31.70 -46.37 65.25
CA PHE A 22 -31.77 -45.22 66.17
C PHE A 22 -33.23 -44.73 66.34
N PRO A 23 -33.67 -44.32 67.55
CA PRO A 23 -35.08 -44.14 67.88
C PRO A 23 -35.53 -42.66 67.90
N TYR A 24 -35.19 -41.83 66.91
CA TYR A 24 -35.74 -40.47 66.83
C TYR A 24 -36.13 -40.06 65.40
N PRO A 25 -37.29 -39.40 65.21
CA PRO A 25 -37.71 -38.93 63.89
C PRO A 25 -36.81 -37.78 63.42
N CYS A 26 -36.03 -38.01 62.36
CA CYS A 26 -35.13 -37.02 61.77
C CYS A 26 -35.92 -35.88 61.10
N ARG A 27 -35.74 -34.65 61.62
CA ARG A 27 -36.26 -33.36 61.11
C ARG A 27 -35.60 -32.93 59.77
N SER A 28 -35.68 -33.74 58.71
CA SER A 28 -35.08 -33.44 57.40
C SER A 28 -35.69 -32.19 56.72
N THR A 29 -36.95 -31.86 57.00
CA THR A 29 -37.65 -30.70 56.43
C THR A 29 -37.12 -29.33 56.91
N THR A 30 -36.43 -29.28 58.06
CA THR A 30 -35.83 -28.03 58.58
C THR A 30 -34.53 -27.66 57.86
N PHE A 31 -33.84 -28.65 57.28
CA PHE A 31 -32.52 -28.49 56.65
C PHE A 31 -32.63 -27.75 55.31
N VAL A 32 -33.57 -28.17 54.46
CA VAL A 32 -33.80 -27.57 53.14
C VAL A 32 -34.30 -26.13 53.26
N GLY A 33 -35.21 -25.85 54.22
CA GLY A 33 -35.71 -24.49 54.46
C GLY A 33 -34.63 -23.50 54.94
N LYS A 34 -33.65 -23.97 55.73
CA LYS A 34 -32.53 -23.13 56.20
C LYS A 34 -31.56 -22.78 55.08
N ILE A 35 -31.26 -23.74 54.21
CA ILE A 35 -30.40 -23.54 53.02
C ILE A 35 -31.04 -22.52 52.07
N GLN A 36 -32.36 -22.61 51.86
CA GLN A 36 -33.08 -21.68 50.97
C GLN A 36 -33.14 -20.24 51.53
N SER A 37 -33.15 -20.08 52.86
CA SER A 37 -33.10 -18.76 53.53
C SER A 37 -31.73 -18.06 53.42
N HIS A 38 -30.62 -18.81 53.47
CA HIS A 38 -29.27 -18.26 53.31
C HIS A 38 -28.90 -17.98 51.84
N ALA A 39 -29.57 -18.62 50.89
CA ALA A 39 -29.38 -18.43 49.45
C ALA A 39 -30.16 -17.21 48.88
N GLY A 40 -30.78 -16.38 49.72
CA GLY A 40 -31.54 -15.19 49.31
C GLY A 40 -30.70 -13.99 48.83
N ALA A 41 -29.38 -14.13 48.65
CA ALA A 41 -28.55 -13.06 48.12
C ALA A 41 -28.60 -13.04 46.59
N ARG A 42 -29.06 -11.91 46.02
CA ARG A 42 -28.92 -11.57 44.60
C ARG A 42 -27.46 -11.75 44.16
N THR A 43 -27.11 -12.92 43.65
CA THR A 43 -25.94 -13.08 42.79
C THR A 43 -26.46 -13.20 41.37
N THR A 44 -26.18 -12.16 40.61
CA THR A 44 -26.37 -12.08 39.17
C THR A 44 -25.79 -13.31 38.47
N ASN A 45 -26.48 -13.75 37.41
CA ASN A 45 -26.20 -14.93 36.58
C ASN A 45 -24.82 -14.96 35.88
N ALA A 46 -23.84 -14.16 36.31
CA ALA A 46 -22.63 -13.90 35.54
C ALA A 46 -21.54 -14.96 35.73
N ASP A 47 -21.43 -15.64 36.88
CA ASP A 47 -20.33 -16.58 37.09
C ASP A 47 -20.79 -17.84 37.85
N SER A 48 -21.18 -18.87 37.09
CA SER A 48 -21.48 -20.20 37.63
C SER A 48 -20.34 -20.74 38.50
N ASN A 49 -19.09 -20.38 38.19
CA ASN A 49 -17.91 -20.77 38.97
C ASN A 49 -17.86 -20.13 40.36
N GLU A 50 -18.23 -18.85 40.48
CA GLU A 50 -18.25 -18.16 41.78
C GLU A 50 -19.40 -18.68 42.64
N LEU A 51 -20.56 -18.91 42.04
CA LEU A 51 -21.73 -19.48 42.72
C LEU A 51 -21.44 -20.90 43.22
N ASN A 52 -20.85 -21.76 42.39
CA ASN A 52 -20.51 -23.14 42.76
C ASN A 52 -19.51 -23.16 43.93
N LYS A 53 -18.53 -22.26 43.96
CA LYS A 53 -17.59 -22.12 45.08
C LYS A 53 -18.29 -21.72 46.38
N ARG A 54 -19.16 -20.71 46.33
CA ARG A 54 -19.91 -20.24 47.51
C ARG A 54 -20.84 -21.34 48.06
N LEU A 55 -21.51 -22.08 47.18
CA LEU A 55 -22.38 -23.21 47.57
C LEU A 55 -21.58 -24.37 48.19
N ASN A 56 -20.43 -24.73 47.60
CA ASN A 56 -19.53 -25.73 48.18
C ASN A 56 -19.13 -25.39 49.62
N THR A 57 -18.79 -24.12 49.89
CA THR A 57 -18.38 -23.67 51.23
C THR A 57 -19.52 -23.71 52.25
N VAL A 58 -20.70 -23.20 51.89
CA VAL A 58 -21.85 -23.11 52.83
C VAL A 58 -22.44 -24.49 53.13
N ILE A 59 -22.57 -25.34 52.12
CA ILE A 59 -23.16 -26.67 52.28
C ILE A 59 -22.15 -27.62 52.91
N GLY A 60 -20.87 -27.57 52.51
CA GLY A 60 -19.81 -28.40 53.07
C GLY A 60 -19.63 -28.23 54.58
N SER A 61 -19.68 -26.99 55.09
CA SER A 61 -19.58 -26.72 56.54
C SER A 61 -20.75 -27.31 57.34
N THR A 62 -21.92 -27.45 56.71
CA THR A 62 -23.11 -27.99 57.39
C THR A 62 -23.13 -29.52 57.35
N ILE A 63 -22.71 -30.14 56.23
CA ILE A 63 -22.67 -31.60 56.05
C ILE A 63 -21.54 -32.25 56.85
N SER A 64 -20.43 -31.54 57.11
CA SER A 64 -19.34 -32.04 57.97
C SER A 64 -19.82 -32.45 59.37
N ASN A 65 -20.89 -31.83 59.89
CA ASN A 65 -21.46 -32.20 61.18
C ASN A 65 -22.08 -33.61 61.18
N TRP A 66 -22.36 -34.17 60.00
CA TRP A 66 -23.02 -35.46 59.80
C TRP A 66 -22.06 -36.54 59.27
N GLY A 67 -20.76 -36.25 59.22
CA GLY A 67 -19.70 -37.24 58.92
C GLY A 67 -19.56 -37.63 57.45
N VAL A 68 -20.14 -36.86 56.52
CA VAL A 68 -20.05 -37.10 55.07
C VAL A 68 -19.26 -35.96 54.41
N GLU A 69 -18.35 -36.27 53.49
CA GLU A 69 -17.57 -35.28 52.73
C GLU A 69 -18.12 -35.16 51.30
N CYS A 70 -18.53 -33.97 50.88
CA CYS A 70 -18.99 -33.70 49.51
C CYS A 70 -17.91 -32.97 48.71
N THR A 71 -17.44 -33.58 47.62
CA THR A 71 -16.31 -33.06 46.82
C THR A 71 -16.68 -31.95 45.83
N ARG A 72 -17.93 -31.92 45.30
CA ARG A 72 -18.36 -30.94 44.29
C ARG A 72 -19.88 -30.79 44.19
N PHE A 73 -20.38 -29.55 44.29
CA PHE A 73 -21.74 -29.17 43.93
C PHE A 73 -21.76 -28.45 42.58
N GLU A 74 -22.68 -28.87 41.71
CA GLU A 74 -22.96 -28.21 40.43
C GLU A 74 -24.42 -27.77 40.41
N VAL A 75 -24.65 -26.48 40.18
CA VAL A 75 -26.02 -25.98 39.97
C VAL A 75 -26.50 -26.48 38.62
N GLN A 76 -27.47 -27.40 38.62
CA GLN A 76 -28.18 -27.78 37.41
C GLN A 76 -29.15 -26.68 36.98
N THR A 77 -29.41 -26.60 35.68
CA THR A 77 -30.16 -25.54 34.99
C THR A 77 -31.38 -25.04 35.78
N PHE A 78 -31.31 -23.78 36.22
CA PHE A 78 -32.40 -23.09 36.90
C PHE A 78 -33.36 -22.50 35.86
N LYS A 79 -34.61 -22.98 35.85
CA LYS A 79 -35.70 -22.35 35.10
C LYS A 79 -36.43 -21.35 36.02
N PRO A 80 -36.69 -20.11 35.59
CA PRO A 80 -37.42 -19.16 36.41
C PRO A 80 -38.82 -19.70 36.74
N ALA A 81 -39.20 -19.66 38.01
CA ALA A 81 -40.45 -20.25 38.50
C ALA A 81 -41.72 -19.50 38.05
N ASN A 82 -41.58 -18.27 37.53
CA ASN A 82 -42.69 -17.37 37.20
C ASN A 82 -42.63 -16.91 35.73
N ARG A 83 -43.72 -17.13 34.99
CA ARG A 83 -43.85 -16.80 33.55
C ARG A 83 -43.67 -15.30 33.23
N GLU A 84 -44.01 -14.42 34.16
CA GLU A 84 -43.80 -12.97 33.98
C GLU A 84 -42.31 -12.60 34.04
N VAL A 85 -41.53 -13.25 34.90
CA VAL A 85 -40.09 -12.99 35.01
C VAL A 85 -39.36 -13.45 33.75
N GLU A 86 -39.76 -14.60 33.18
CA GLU A 86 -39.23 -15.10 31.91
C GLU A 86 -39.44 -14.09 30.77
N ARG A 87 -40.66 -13.56 30.63
CA ARG A 87 -40.97 -12.52 29.62
C ARG A 87 -40.12 -11.26 29.81
N GLN A 88 -39.94 -10.78 31.04
CA GLN A 88 -39.11 -9.60 31.29
C GLN A 88 -37.63 -9.85 30.97
N LEU A 89 -37.14 -11.06 31.25
CA LEU A 89 -35.78 -11.47 30.89
C LEU A 89 -35.62 -11.57 29.36
N GLU A 90 -36.59 -12.13 28.63
CA GLU A 90 -36.57 -12.17 27.17
C GLU A 90 -36.48 -10.78 26.56
N LEU A 91 -37.30 -9.83 27.03
CA LEU A 91 -37.26 -8.44 26.58
C LEU A 91 -35.92 -7.76 26.89
N GLN A 92 -35.34 -8.03 28.05
CA GLN A 92 -34.01 -7.50 28.41
C GLN A 92 -32.90 -8.09 27.53
N MET A 93 -32.94 -9.39 27.26
CA MET A 93 -31.98 -10.07 26.38
C MET A 93 -32.11 -9.59 24.94
N GLU A 94 -33.34 -9.33 24.46
CA GLU A 94 -33.58 -8.74 23.15
C GLU A 94 -33.04 -7.31 23.07
N ALA A 95 -33.31 -6.48 24.08
CA ALA A 95 -32.77 -5.13 24.16
C ALA A 95 -31.23 -5.13 24.17
N GLU A 96 -30.61 -6.06 24.91
CA GLU A 96 -29.16 -6.18 24.97
C GLU A 96 -28.56 -6.65 23.63
N ARG A 97 -29.19 -7.63 22.97
CA ARG A 97 -28.80 -8.06 21.63
C ARG A 97 -28.89 -6.93 20.62
N ASN A 98 -29.97 -6.15 20.66
CA ASN A 98 -30.17 -5.02 19.76
C ASN A 98 -29.13 -3.92 20.02
N ARG A 99 -28.82 -3.63 21.28
CA ARG A 99 -27.73 -2.71 21.65
C ARG A 99 -26.37 -3.19 21.14
N ARG A 100 -26.05 -4.48 21.31
CA ARG A 100 -24.81 -5.07 20.80
C ARG A 100 -24.74 -5.01 19.27
N LYS A 101 -25.83 -5.32 18.56
CA LYS A 101 -25.91 -5.18 17.09
C LYS A 101 -25.64 -3.74 16.66
N GLN A 102 -26.32 -2.76 17.26
CA GLN A 102 -26.10 -1.35 16.94
C GLN A 102 -24.65 -0.91 17.18
N LEU A 103 -24.05 -1.30 18.31
CA LEU A 103 -22.64 -1.00 18.59
C LEU A 103 -21.71 -1.62 17.54
N LEU A 104 -21.92 -2.89 17.18
CA LEU A 104 -21.13 -3.56 16.15
C LEU A 104 -21.29 -2.91 14.77
N ASP A 105 -22.52 -2.54 14.39
CA ASP A 105 -22.80 -1.87 13.13
C ASP A 105 -22.14 -0.49 13.06
N THR A 106 -22.25 0.31 14.14
CA THR A 106 -21.57 1.62 14.21
C THR A 106 -20.05 1.48 14.17
N GLN A 107 -19.49 0.50 14.87
CA GLN A 107 -18.04 0.27 14.84
C GLN A 107 -17.58 -0.18 13.46
N ALA A 108 -18.34 -1.04 12.78
CA ALA A 108 -18.05 -1.46 11.42
C ALA A 108 -18.06 -0.26 10.45
N GLN A 109 -19.04 0.64 10.57
CA GLN A 109 -19.11 1.85 9.76
C GLN A 109 -17.92 2.78 10.00
N ILE A 110 -17.53 2.99 11.26
CA ILE A 110 -16.34 3.79 11.62
C ILE A 110 -15.09 3.17 11.00
N ASN A 111 -14.88 1.86 11.17
CA ASN A 111 -13.71 1.17 10.63
C ASN A 111 -13.64 1.29 9.10
N VAL A 112 -14.78 1.20 8.41
CA VAL A 112 -14.84 1.39 6.94
C VAL A 112 -14.50 2.83 6.56
N ALA A 113 -15.06 3.83 7.26
CA ALA A 113 -14.78 5.23 6.98
C ALA A 113 -13.30 5.59 7.23
N GLU A 114 -12.71 5.07 8.31
CA GLU A 114 -11.29 5.24 8.63
C GLU A 114 -10.40 4.55 7.58
N GLY A 115 -10.74 3.33 7.18
CA GLY A 115 -10.03 2.62 6.12
C GLY A 115 -10.08 3.37 4.77
N GLN A 116 -11.24 3.96 4.43
CA GLN A 116 -11.37 4.80 3.24
C GLN A 116 -10.52 6.06 3.33
N LYS A 117 -10.52 6.75 4.48
CA LYS A 117 -9.69 7.93 4.72
C LYS A 117 -8.21 7.60 4.57
N GLN A 118 -7.75 6.52 5.21
CA GLN A 118 -6.37 6.05 5.13
C GLN A 118 -5.98 5.69 3.69
N ARG A 119 -6.86 4.99 2.97
CA ARG A 119 -6.62 4.67 1.56
C ARG A 119 -6.40 5.91 0.70
N VAL A 120 -7.26 6.92 0.82
CA VAL A 120 -7.15 8.16 0.04
C VAL A 120 -5.86 8.92 0.37
N ILE A 121 -5.45 8.93 1.64
CA ILE A 121 -4.18 9.54 2.06
C ILE A 121 -3.00 8.80 1.43
N LEU A 122 -2.94 7.47 1.58
CA LEU A 122 -1.87 6.65 1.03
C LEU A 122 -1.78 6.72 -0.50
N GLU A 123 -2.93 6.79 -1.18
CA GLU A 123 -2.99 6.98 -2.63
C GLU A 123 -2.43 8.35 -3.03
N SER A 124 -2.82 9.42 -2.31
CA SER A 124 -2.33 10.77 -2.55
C SER A 124 -0.82 10.89 -2.29
N GLU A 125 -0.33 10.29 -1.21
CA GLU A 125 1.09 10.22 -0.85
C GLU A 125 1.89 9.43 -1.90
N GLY A 126 1.39 8.26 -2.30
CA GLY A 126 2.00 7.45 -3.34
C GLY A 126 2.06 8.17 -4.70
N HIS A 127 1.03 8.94 -5.06
CA HIS A 127 1.05 9.77 -6.26
C HIS A 127 2.08 10.90 -6.19
N LEU A 128 2.23 11.54 -5.02
CA LEU A 128 3.21 12.60 -4.82
C LEU A 128 4.63 12.03 -4.90
N GLU A 129 4.88 10.91 -4.24
CA GLU A 129 6.18 10.22 -4.25
C GLU A 129 6.53 9.73 -5.67
N ALA A 130 5.57 9.12 -6.38
CA ALA A 130 5.77 8.69 -7.76
C ALA A 130 6.17 9.85 -8.67
N LYS A 131 5.48 11.01 -8.57
CA LYS A 131 5.82 12.21 -9.34
C LYS A 131 7.18 12.77 -8.98
N SER A 132 7.56 12.76 -7.70
CA SER A 132 8.89 13.19 -7.25
C SER A 132 9.97 12.31 -7.84
N ASN A 133 9.79 10.98 -7.77
CA ASN A 133 10.74 10.02 -8.31
C ASN A 133 10.88 10.14 -9.83
N GLU A 134 9.78 10.38 -10.54
CA GLU A 134 9.79 10.62 -11.98
C GLU A 134 10.55 11.91 -12.34
N ALA A 135 10.29 13.02 -11.62
CA ALA A 135 10.99 14.27 -11.82
C ALA A 135 12.50 14.13 -11.55
N ASP A 136 12.89 13.42 -10.49
CA ASP A 136 14.28 13.14 -10.16
C ASP A 136 14.95 12.24 -11.20
N ALA A 137 14.24 11.24 -11.71
CA ALA A 137 14.74 10.39 -12.78
C ALA A 137 14.99 11.22 -14.04
N HIS A 138 14.03 12.04 -14.45
CA HIS A 138 14.16 12.93 -15.60
C HIS A 138 15.31 13.95 -15.44
N PHE A 139 15.45 14.53 -14.24
CA PHE A 139 16.57 15.42 -13.95
C PHE A 139 17.92 14.70 -14.12
N LYS A 140 18.05 13.50 -13.55
CA LYS A 140 19.26 12.68 -13.67
C LYS A 140 19.57 12.30 -15.12
N THR A 141 18.55 11.97 -15.92
CA THR A 141 18.77 11.65 -17.34
C THR A 141 19.26 12.86 -18.11
N VAL A 142 18.63 14.02 -17.93
CA VAL A 142 19.04 15.27 -18.60
C VAL A 142 20.45 15.68 -18.23
N VAL A 143 20.81 15.61 -16.94
CA VAL A 143 22.17 15.92 -16.47
C VAL A 143 23.20 14.98 -17.11
N ARG A 144 22.93 13.66 -17.08
CA ARG A 144 23.84 12.68 -17.69
C ARG A 144 23.98 12.86 -19.20
N GLU A 145 22.89 13.19 -19.90
CA GLU A 145 22.95 13.51 -21.32
C GLU A 145 23.77 14.78 -21.59
N ALA A 146 23.62 15.82 -20.77
CA ALA A 146 24.40 17.04 -20.90
C ALA A 146 25.90 16.78 -20.65
N GLU A 147 26.24 16.02 -19.61
CA GLU A 147 27.61 15.60 -19.31
C GLU A 147 28.20 14.76 -20.45
N ALA A 148 27.44 13.79 -20.98
CA ALA A 148 27.87 12.97 -22.10
C ALA A 148 28.12 13.82 -23.35
N ARG A 149 27.23 14.76 -23.68
CA ARG A 149 27.41 15.70 -24.81
C ARG A 149 28.63 16.59 -24.62
N GLN A 150 28.87 17.09 -23.41
CA GLN A 150 30.06 17.88 -23.10
C GLN A 150 31.34 17.06 -23.31
N GLN A 151 31.38 15.84 -22.79
CA GLN A 151 32.53 14.94 -22.96
C GLN A 151 32.76 14.57 -24.41
N GLN A 152 31.69 14.30 -25.16
CA GLN A 152 31.76 14.05 -26.60
C GLN A 152 32.35 15.24 -27.35
N ALA A 153 31.87 16.46 -27.10
CA ALA A 153 32.39 17.67 -27.74
C ALA A 153 33.89 17.91 -27.42
N LEU A 154 34.32 17.66 -26.18
CA LEU A 154 35.73 17.75 -25.80
C LEU A 154 36.58 16.70 -26.52
N MET A 155 36.10 15.46 -26.58
CA MET A 155 36.78 14.38 -27.30
C MET A 155 36.88 14.71 -28.79
N GLU A 156 35.79 15.14 -29.41
CA GLU A 156 35.76 15.55 -30.82
C GLU A 156 36.73 16.70 -31.09
N SER A 157 36.75 17.72 -30.25
CA SER A 157 37.72 18.82 -30.35
C SER A 157 39.15 18.32 -30.26
N SER A 158 39.44 17.37 -29.37
CA SER A 158 40.78 16.78 -29.22
C SER A 158 41.19 15.99 -30.47
N VAL A 159 40.24 15.24 -31.06
CA VAL A 159 40.47 14.43 -32.26
C VAL A 159 40.71 15.34 -33.47
N ILE A 160 39.93 16.42 -33.62
CA ILE A 160 40.13 17.41 -34.68
C ILE A 160 41.51 18.08 -34.54
N ALA A 161 41.90 18.47 -33.33
CA ALA A 161 43.22 19.05 -33.10
C ALA A 161 44.36 18.09 -33.50
N GLN A 162 44.24 16.81 -33.15
CA GLN A 162 45.19 15.77 -33.56
C GLN A 162 45.20 15.55 -35.08
N GLN A 163 44.03 15.57 -35.74
CA GLN A 163 43.92 15.44 -37.19
C GLN A 163 44.64 16.59 -37.91
N VAL A 164 44.43 17.83 -37.46
CA VAL A 164 45.11 19.01 -38.01
C VAL A 164 46.62 18.88 -37.86
N GLU A 165 47.11 18.47 -36.69
CA GLU A 165 48.53 18.27 -36.43
C GLU A 165 49.14 17.16 -37.32
N ASN A 166 48.44 16.04 -37.48
CA ASN A 166 48.89 14.93 -38.33
C ASN A 166 48.95 15.31 -39.82
N ILE A 167 47.96 16.07 -40.30
CA ILE A 167 47.94 16.58 -41.68
C ILE A 167 49.00 17.66 -41.87
N ALA A 168 49.18 18.56 -40.92
CA ALA A 168 50.22 19.60 -41.00
C ALA A 168 51.61 18.97 -41.09
N ARG A 169 51.89 17.94 -40.27
CA ARG A 169 53.15 17.19 -40.31
C ARG A 169 53.39 16.44 -41.62
N SER A 170 52.34 16.02 -42.33
CA SER A 170 52.48 15.33 -43.62
C SER A 170 52.73 16.29 -44.79
N ILE A 171 52.31 17.55 -44.67
CA ILE A 171 52.54 18.62 -45.66
C ILE A 171 53.90 19.29 -45.45
N ALA A 172 54.36 19.40 -44.20
CA ALA A 172 55.60 20.08 -43.84
C ALA A 172 56.82 19.47 -44.53
N ALA A 173 57.74 20.33 -44.99
CA ALA A 173 58.99 19.89 -45.62
C ALA A 173 59.93 19.19 -44.62
N ASN A 174 59.97 19.69 -43.38
CA ASN A 174 60.67 19.07 -42.25
C ASN A 174 59.65 18.64 -41.20
N LYS A 175 59.70 17.37 -40.78
CA LYS A 175 58.69 16.79 -39.87
C LYS A 175 58.74 17.34 -38.44
N ASP A 176 59.90 17.88 -38.04
CA ASP A 176 60.16 18.30 -36.66
C ASP A 176 59.84 19.80 -36.41
N ASP A 177 59.67 20.61 -37.47
CA ASP A 177 59.37 22.05 -37.38
C ASP A 177 58.14 22.41 -38.22
N VAL A 178 56.96 22.26 -37.62
CA VAL A 178 55.67 22.53 -38.27
C VAL A 178 55.31 24.02 -38.13
N ARG A 179 55.30 24.73 -39.25
CA ARG A 179 55.01 26.18 -39.29
C ARG A 179 53.51 26.46 -39.07
N PRO A 180 53.14 27.64 -38.51
CA PRO A 180 51.74 27.99 -38.32
C PRO A 180 50.94 28.09 -39.62
N GLU A 181 51.57 28.46 -40.74
CA GLU A 181 50.94 28.49 -42.07
C GLU A 181 50.53 27.08 -42.55
N GLU A 182 51.32 26.06 -42.23
CA GLU A 182 51.03 24.67 -42.61
C GLU A 182 49.83 24.13 -41.83
N ARG A 183 49.69 24.50 -40.55
CA ARG A 183 48.50 24.21 -39.73
C ARG A 183 47.24 24.87 -40.29
N GLN A 184 47.34 26.10 -40.79
CA GLN A 184 46.21 26.78 -41.44
C GLN A 184 45.79 26.08 -42.74
N ARG A 185 46.77 25.65 -43.56
CA ARG A 185 46.49 24.87 -44.78
C ARG A 185 45.86 23.51 -44.45
N ALA A 186 46.38 22.81 -43.43
CA ALA A 186 45.83 21.54 -42.94
C ALA A 186 44.39 21.67 -42.43
N LEU A 187 44.08 22.76 -41.74
CA LEU A 187 42.71 23.05 -41.31
C LEU A 187 41.78 23.26 -42.52
N ALA A 188 42.23 24.04 -43.52
CA ALA A 188 41.44 24.29 -44.73
C ALA A 188 41.15 23.00 -45.50
N THR A 189 42.16 22.13 -45.70
CA THR A 189 41.96 20.84 -46.37
C THR A 189 41.03 19.92 -45.59
N LEU A 190 41.11 19.92 -44.26
CA LEU A 190 40.20 19.14 -43.41
C LEU A 190 38.74 19.61 -43.56
N VAL A 191 38.51 20.93 -43.58
CA VAL A 191 37.17 21.50 -43.81
C VAL A 191 36.63 21.07 -45.18
N ASP A 192 37.45 21.11 -46.22
CA ASP A 192 37.04 20.70 -47.57
C ASP A 192 36.72 19.21 -47.65
N LEU A 193 37.51 18.35 -47.01
CA LEU A 193 37.21 16.91 -46.91
C LEU A 193 35.88 16.68 -46.20
N LYS A 194 35.61 17.38 -45.09
CA LYS A 194 34.35 17.26 -44.34
C LYS A 194 33.15 17.74 -45.17
N ARG A 195 33.31 18.80 -45.96
CA ARG A 195 32.29 19.25 -46.92
C ARG A 195 31.98 18.18 -47.96
N LEU A 196 33.01 17.55 -48.54
CA LEU A 196 32.81 16.47 -49.52
C LEU A 196 32.13 15.24 -48.91
N GLU A 197 32.47 14.88 -47.68
CA GLU A 197 31.78 13.82 -46.93
C GLU A 197 30.30 14.16 -46.72
N GLN A 198 29.98 15.39 -46.31
CA GLN A 198 28.59 15.85 -46.15
C GLN A 198 27.82 15.81 -47.47
N LEU A 199 28.42 16.28 -48.57
CA LEU A 199 27.82 16.22 -49.91
C LEU A 199 27.56 14.77 -50.35
N ARG A 200 28.49 13.86 -50.07
CA ARG A 200 28.32 12.43 -50.35
C ARG A 200 27.16 11.85 -49.54
N ALA A 201 27.05 12.16 -48.25
CA ALA A 201 25.95 11.70 -47.40
C ALA A 201 24.59 12.24 -47.89
N ILE A 202 24.53 13.51 -48.30
CA ILE A 202 23.35 14.14 -48.88
C ILE A 202 22.96 13.46 -50.20
N SER A 203 23.93 13.21 -51.09
CA SER A 203 23.74 12.51 -52.37
C SER A 203 23.18 11.10 -52.21
N GLN A 204 23.60 10.38 -51.16
CA GLN A 204 23.13 9.02 -50.87
C GLN A 204 21.74 8.98 -50.17
N SER A 205 21.21 10.12 -49.71
CA SER A 205 19.91 10.16 -49.05
C SER A 205 18.76 9.97 -50.06
N LYS A 206 17.74 9.19 -49.66
CA LYS A 206 16.65 8.72 -50.54
C LYS A 206 15.71 9.83 -51.09
N SER A 207 15.83 11.07 -50.60
CA SER A 207 14.90 12.17 -50.85
C SER A 207 15.62 13.51 -51.11
N ASN A 208 16.64 13.52 -51.97
CA ASN A 208 17.48 14.70 -52.13
C ASN A 208 17.04 15.59 -53.31
N SER A 209 16.25 16.64 -53.03
CA SER A 209 16.12 17.78 -53.96
C SER A 209 17.23 18.79 -53.67
N THR A 210 18.32 18.74 -54.43
CA THR A 210 19.40 19.73 -54.35
C THR A 210 18.95 21.05 -54.97
N TYR A 211 18.70 22.07 -54.13
CA TYR A 211 18.48 23.44 -54.58
C TYR A 211 19.83 24.14 -54.69
N PHE A 212 20.22 24.50 -55.92
CA PHE A 212 21.43 25.26 -56.18
C PHE A 212 21.16 26.73 -55.86
N PHE A 213 21.50 27.16 -54.64
CA PHE A 213 21.47 28.58 -54.32
C PHE A 213 22.73 29.20 -54.94
N GLY A 214 22.55 30.02 -55.96
CA GLY A 214 23.65 30.79 -56.55
C GLY A 214 24.38 31.58 -55.46
N ASP A 215 25.70 31.51 -55.49
CA ASP A 215 26.61 32.16 -54.55
C ASP A 215 26.24 33.64 -54.39
N LYS A 216 25.62 34.01 -53.27
CA LYS A 216 25.43 35.44 -52.93
C LYS A 216 26.77 36.14 -52.64
N SER A 217 27.86 35.38 -52.54
CA SER A 217 29.25 35.82 -52.62
C SER A 217 29.52 36.69 -53.86
N ALA A 218 28.80 36.47 -54.98
CA ALA A 218 28.93 37.24 -56.21
C ALA A 218 28.22 38.62 -56.17
N LEU A 219 27.40 38.91 -55.15
CA LEU A 219 26.61 40.15 -55.02
C LEU A 219 26.97 41.01 -53.80
N GLY A 220 28.06 40.70 -53.08
CA GLY A 220 28.75 41.67 -52.23
C GLY A 220 28.06 42.14 -50.93
N VAL A 221 27.10 41.41 -50.37
CA VAL A 221 26.36 41.88 -49.16
C VAL A 221 26.45 40.98 -47.92
N SER A 222 27.14 39.84 -47.93
CA SER A 222 27.41 39.12 -46.66
C SER A 222 28.56 38.14 -46.77
N SER A 223 29.43 38.12 -45.76
CA SER A 223 30.57 37.21 -45.63
C SER A 223 30.20 35.74 -45.44
N ASP A 224 28.93 35.44 -45.20
CA ASP A 224 28.52 34.12 -44.72
C ASP A 224 27.90 33.32 -45.86
N ALA A 225 28.76 32.67 -46.63
CA ALA A 225 28.39 31.85 -47.80
C ALA A 225 27.50 30.63 -47.46
N PHE A 226 27.27 30.33 -46.18
CA PHE A 226 26.54 29.13 -45.74
C PHE A 226 25.70 29.38 -44.48
N ASN A 227 24.81 30.37 -44.51
CA ASN A 227 23.85 30.51 -43.42
C ASN A 227 22.81 29.39 -43.47
N VAL A 228 23.01 28.35 -42.66
CA VAL A 228 22.13 27.17 -42.51
C VAL A 228 20.71 27.60 -42.08
N ASP A 229 20.58 28.68 -41.30
CA ASP A 229 19.28 29.19 -40.86
C ASP A 229 18.47 29.75 -42.05
N TYR A 230 19.13 30.36 -43.03
CA TYR A 230 18.45 30.84 -44.24
C TYR A 230 17.89 29.68 -45.08
N ALA A 231 18.68 28.62 -45.28
CA ALA A 231 18.25 27.45 -46.02
C ALA A 231 17.07 26.74 -45.34
N GLN A 232 17.09 26.64 -44.00
CA GLN A 232 16.00 26.08 -43.22
C GLN A 232 14.73 26.95 -43.27
N HIS A 233 14.86 28.27 -43.14
CA HIS A 233 13.73 29.20 -43.25
C HIS A 233 13.04 29.11 -44.62
N VAL A 234 13.83 29.04 -45.70
CA VAL A 234 13.30 28.88 -47.06
C VAL A 234 12.61 27.52 -47.23
N LYS A 235 13.22 26.42 -46.74
CA LYS A 235 12.62 25.07 -46.77
C LYS A 235 11.28 25.04 -46.01
N ALA A 236 11.23 25.59 -44.80
CA ALA A 236 10.01 25.71 -44.01
C ALA A 236 8.93 26.50 -44.76
N SER A 237 9.30 27.57 -45.47
CA SER A 237 8.36 28.36 -46.28
C SER A 237 7.76 27.58 -47.46
N PHE A 238 8.47 26.58 -47.99
CA PHE A 238 8.00 25.72 -49.07
C PHE A 238 7.15 24.56 -48.55
N GLU A 239 7.53 23.93 -47.44
CA GLU A 239 6.72 22.91 -46.77
C GLU A 239 5.36 23.48 -46.35
N ASN A 240 5.36 24.71 -45.80
CA ASN A 240 4.15 25.40 -45.40
C ASN A 240 3.26 25.82 -46.59
N ARG A 241 3.86 26.03 -47.78
CA ARG A 241 3.09 26.23 -49.03
C ARG A 241 2.50 24.93 -49.55
N ARG A 242 3.23 23.82 -49.44
CA ARG A 242 2.80 22.51 -49.90
C ARG A 242 1.63 21.96 -49.07
N SER A 243 1.72 22.05 -47.74
CA SER A 243 0.63 21.69 -46.84
C SER A 243 -0.64 22.50 -47.11
N ARG A 244 -0.49 23.78 -47.48
CA ARG A 244 -1.61 24.67 -47.82
C ARG A 244 -2.27 24.34 -49.16
N VAL A 245 -1.54 23.76 -50.12
CA VAL A 245 -2.08 23.29 -51.40
C VAL A 245 -2.73 21.92 -51.25
N GLU A 246 -2.14 21.02 -50.46
CA GLU A 246 -2.68 19.68 -50.18
C GLU A 246 -3.94 19.72 -49.29
N GLY A 247 -4.11 20.74 -48.46
CA GLY A 247 -5.35 20.96 -47.68
C GLY A 247 -6.46 21.72 -48.41
N ALA A 248 -6.24 22.14 -49.66
CA ALA A 248 -7.21 22.89 -50.47
C ALA A 248 -7.81 22.06 -51.63
N LEU A 249 -7.46 20.77 -51.73
CA LEU A 249 -8.02 19.77 -52.64
C LEU A 249 -8.86 18.77 -51.84
#